data_AF-A0A023AWE5-F1
#
_entry.id   AF-A0A023AWE5-F1
#
_cell.length_a   1.000
_cell.length_b   1.000
_cell.length_c   1.000
_cell.angle_alpha   90.00
_cell.angle_beta   90.00
_cell.angle_gamma   90.00
#
_symmetry.space_group_name_H-M   'P 1'
#
loop_
_entity.id
_entity.type
_entity.pdbx_description
1 polymer ?
#
loop_
_entity_poly.entity_id
_entity_poly.type
_entity_poly.pdbx_seq_one_letter_code
_entity_poly.pdbx_strand_id
1 'polypeptide(L)'
;MAVGSRVIGRVGRLLGRHQVSEEDFMREYRQLEPQGLPGVKKDGKWWRQAITGKVYVPERLRAKVVLNFHYGTSEHPGVLKTRKRVTSMFYWPGLAEDVARVVRECLICARTRTRARLTHNVPKGSLENPSAMGTVSLDHVGPMQLDGQNWWLLVAMDHATLYIRGLIRKTTVLRAVARGNQHNDRGAEETEPGGTNA
;
A
#
# COMPACT_ATOMS: atom_id res chain seq x y z
N MET A 1 -30.75 -11.04 47.78
CA MET A 1 -30.95 -10.15 46.60
C MET A 1 -29.67 -10.13 45.78
N ALA A 2 -29.68 -10.76 44.61
CA ALA A 2 -28.52 -10.87 43.73
C ALA A 2 -28.30 -9.55 42.97
N VAL A 3 -27.26 -8.81 43.35
CA VAL A 3 -26.83 -7.62 42.58
C VAL A 3 -26.06 -8.12 41.36
N GLY A 4 -26.72 -8.03 40.21
CA GLY A 4 -26.22 -8.48 38.92
C GLY A 4 -24.83 -7.95 38.62
N SER A 5 -23.92 -8.91 38.48
CA SER A 5 -22.60 -8.80 37.88
C SER A 5 -22.67 -8.14 36.49
N ARG A 6 -22.55 -6.81 36.42
CA ARG A 6 -22.22 -6.10 35.17
C ARG A 6 -20.72 -6.26 34.90
N VAL A 7 -20.37 -7.50 34.58
CA VAL A 7 -19.08 -7.92 34.06
C VAL A 7 -18.80 -7.13 32.79
N ILE A 8 -17.60 -6.53 32.73
CA ILE A 8 -16.81 -6.27 31.51
C ILE A 8 -17.67 -6.28 30.24
N GLY A 9 -18.53 -5.29 30.10
CA GLY A 9 -19.30 -5.15 28.88
C GLY A 9 -18.33 -4.86 27.75
N ARG A 10 -18.17 -5.82 26.83
CA ARG A 10 -17.56 -5.70 25.48
C ARG A 10 -16.07 -6.00 25.32
N VAL A 11 -15.46 -7.02 25.94
CA VAL A 11 -14.19 -7.52 25.34
C VAL A 11 -14.49 -8.23 24.01
N GLY A 12 -15.63 -8.93 23.91
CA GLY A 12 -16.09 -9.59 22.68
C GLY A 12 -16.38 -8.69 21.47
N ARG A 13 -16.49 -7.36 21.62
CA ARG A 13 -16.52 -6.43 20.47
C ARG A 13 -15.13 -5.99 20.01
N LEU A 14 -14.13 -6.11 20.88
CA LEU A 14 -12.77 -5.65 20.61
C LEU A 14 -11.98 -6.72 19.85
N LEU A 15 -12.24 -7.98 20.17
CA LEU A 15 -11.63 -9.09 19.49
C LEU A 15 -12.46 -9.44 18.24
N GLY A 16 -11.87 -9.27 17.05
CA GLY A 16 -12.54 -9.55 15.77
C GLY A 16 -12.97 -11.01 15.61
N ARG A 17 -13.71 -11.35 14.53
CA ARG A 17 -14.12 -12.74 14.20
C ARG A 17 -12.93 -13.70 14.37
N HIS A 18 -13.09 -14.70 15.25
CA HIS A 18 -12.02 -15.18 16.14
C HIS A 18 -11.36 -16.52 15.75
N GLN A 19 -10.07 -16.65 16.04
CA GLN A 19 -9.38 -17.92 16.30
C GLN A 19 -9.22 -18.22 17.82
N VAL A 20 -9.48 -17.27 18.73
CA VAL A 20 -9.33 -17.44 20.20
C VAL A 20 -10.56 -16.86 20.88
N SER A 21 -11.51 -17.62 21.41
CA SER A 21 -12.75 -17.05 21.96
C SER A 21 -12.51 -16.04 23.11
N GLU A 22 -13.50 -15.16 23.38
CA GLU A 22 -13.46 -14.24 24.53
C GLU A 22 -13.30 -15.03 25.83
N GLU A 23 -13.95 -16.18 25.93
CA GLU A 23 -13.90 -17.09 27.05
C GLU A 23 -12.49 -17.66 27.26
N ASP A 24 -11.80 -18.05 26.18
CA ASP A 24 -10.42 -18.55 26.23
C ASP A 24 -9.44 -17.45 26.66
N PHE A 25 -9.58 -16.26 26.08
CA PHE A 25 -8.79 -15.10 26.46
C PHE A 25 -8.97 -14.78 27.94
N MET A 26 -10.22 -14.71 28.42
CA MET A 26 -10.51 -14.37 29.81
C MET A 26 -10.11 -15.48 30.79
N ARG A 27 -10.20 -16.76 30.41
CA ARG A 27 -9.72 -17.88 31.23
C ARG A 27 -8.21 -17.77 31.45
N GLU A 28 -7.46 -17.58 30.37
CA GLU A 28 -6.01 -17.39 30.46
C GLU A 28 -5.68 -16.11 31.23
N TYR A 29 -6.34 -15.00 30.93
CA TYR A 29 -6.09 -13.72 31.59
C TYR A 29 -6.27 -13.79 33.12
N ARG A 30 -7.29 -14.52 33.60
CA ARG A 30 -7.59 -14.65 35.04
C ARG A 30 -6.57 -15.48 35.81
N GLN A 31 -5.90 -16.41 35.14
CA GLN A 31 -4.92 -17.31 35.75
C GLN A 31 -3.52 -16.69 35.88
N LEU A 32 -3.34 -15.45 35.46
CA LEU A 32 -2.06 -14.77 35.58
C LEU A 32 -1.83 -14.24 36.98
N GLU A 33 -0.67 -14.58 37.54
CA GLU A 33 -0.22 -14.00 38.78
C GLU A 33 0.09 -12.50 38.58
N PRO A 34 -0.25 -11.63 39.56
CA PRO A 34 -0.08 -10.17 39.44
C PRO A 34 1.36 -9.66 39.37
N GLN A 35 2.37 -10.54 39.47
CA GLN A 35 3.77 -10.17 39.61
C GLN A 35 4.27 -9.38 38.37
N GLY A 36 4.61 -8.10 38.54
CA GLY A 36 5.33 -7.29 37.53
C GLY A 36 4.50 -6.38 36.62
N LEU A 37 3.21 -6.15 36.91
CA LEU A 37 2.34 -5.31 36.07
C LEU A 37 2.10 -3.92 36.69
N PRO A 38 2.27 -2.81 35.94
CA PRO A 38 1.89 -1.49 36.44
C PRO A 38 0.36 -1.36 36.58
N GLY A 39 -0.13 -1.31 37.82
CA GLY A 39 -1.54 -1.06 38.18
C GLY A 39 -1.96 -1.68 39.52
N VAL A 40 -3.08 -1.23 40.10
CA VAL A 40 -3.61 -1.75 41.38
C VAL A 40 -4.93 -2.49 41.12
N LYS A 41 -5.10 -3.67 41.74
CA LYS A 41 -6.40 -4.37 41.81
C LYS A 41 -7.31 -3.61 42.77
N LYS A 42 -8.32 -2.90 42.25
CA LYS A 42 -9.36 -2.27 43.09
C LYS A 42 -10.74 -2.81 42.72
N ASP A 43 -11.46 -3.35 43.71
CA ASP A 43 -12.88 -3.72 43.63
C ASP A 43 -13.27 -4.70 42.51
N GLY A 44 -12.46 -5.74 42.26
CA GLY A 44 -12.79 -6.79 41.29
C GLY A 44 -12.78 -6.37 39.82
N LYS A 45 -12.22 -5.20 39.49
CA LYS A 45 -12.09 -4.67 38.12
C LYS A 45 -10.66 -4.88 37.59
N TRP A 46 -10.56 -5.39 36.36
CA TRP A 46 -9.28 -5.73 35.72
C TRP A 46 -8.56 -4.53 35.08
N TRP A 47 -7.26 -4.72 34.82
CA TRP A 47 -6.25 -3.76 34.37
C TRP A 47 -6.61 -2.98 33.09
N ARG A 48 -7.26 -1.83 33.25
CA ARG A 48 -7.35 -0.78 32.21
C ARG A 48 -6.40 0.36 32.58
N GLN A 49 -5.67 0.88 31.60
CA GLN A 49 -4.91 2.12 31.77
C GLN A 49 -5.88 3.23 32.18
N ALA A 50 -5.68 3.82 33.36
CA ALA A 50 -6.64 4.77 33.96
C ALA A 50 -6.95 5.97 33.06
N ILE A 51 -5.95 6.42 32.29
CA ILE A 51 -6.03 7.59 31.43
C ILE A 51 -6.73 7.28 30.10
N THR A 52 -6.43 6.12 29.49
CA THR A 52 -6.85 5.83 28.11
C THR A 52 -7.95 4.77 28.00
N GLY A 53 -8.25 4.06 29.09
CA GLY A 53 -9.19 2.95 29.12
C GLY A 53 -8.71 1.66 28.43
N LYS A 54 -7.46 1.63 27.92
CA LYS A 54 -6.88 0.48 27.20
C LYS A 54 -6.60 -0.70 28.12
N VAL A 55 -6.84 -1.91 27.64
CA VAL A 55 -6.62 -3.14 28.41
C VAL A 55 -5.16 -3.54 28.39
N TYR A 56 -4.57 -3.78 29.56
CA TYR A 56 -3.22 -4.33 29.63
C TYR A 56 -3.20 -5.77 29.14
N VAL A 57 -2.24 -6.13 28.27
CA VAL A 57 -2.07 -7.52 27.78
C VAL A 57 -0.78 -8.14 28.33
N PRO A 58 -0.91 -9.17 29.17
CA PRO A 58 0.21 -9.95 29.67
C PRO A 58 0.97 -10.69 28.59
N GLU A 59 2.26 -10.95 28.83
CA GLU A 59 3.21 -11.43 27.84
C GLU A 59 2.73 -12.64 27.03
N ARG A 60 2.24 -13.68 27.72
CA ARG A 60 1.75 -14.92 27.10
C ARG A 60 0.58 -14.75 26.13
N LEU A 61 -0.16 -13.64 26.23
CA LEU A 61 -1.34 -13.36 25.40
C LEU A 61 -1.03 -12.40 24.25
N ARG A 62 0.10 -11.69 24.27
CA ARG A 62 0.43 -10.66 23.27
C ARG A 62 0.40 -11.20 21.86
N ALA A 63 1.08 -12.32 21.61
CA ALA A 63 1.11 -12.96 20.29
C ALA A 63 -0.30 -13.32 19.79
N LYS A 64 -1.11 -13.98 20.63
CA LYS A 64 -2.50 -14.34 20.30
C LYS A 64 -3.35 -13.12 19.96
N VAL A 65 -3.21 -12.03 20.73
CA VAL A 65 -3.90 -10.76 20.46
C VAL A 65 -3.48 -10.22 19.10
N VAL A 66 -2.18 -10.11 18.81
CA VAL A 66 -1.70 -9.59 17.53
C VAL A 66 -2.18 -10.46 16.35
N LEU A 67 -2.11 -11.78 16.47
CA LEU A 67 -2.56 -12.72 15.44
C LEU A 67 -4.05 -12.56 15.13
N ASN A 68 -4.92 -12.34 16.13
CA ASN A 68 -6.34 -12.06 15.89
C ASN A 68 -6.56 -10.81 15.02
N PHE A 69 -5.77 -9.74 15.21
CA PHE A 69 -5.87 -8.53 14.38
C PHE A 69 -5.23 -8.68 13.00
N HIS A 70 -4.29 -9.61 12.87
CA HIS A 70 -3.60 -9.90 11.62
C HIS A 70 -4.40 -10.85 10.72
N TYR A 71 -5.02 -11.90 11.26
CA TYR A 71 -5.82 -12.86 10.50
C TYR A 71 -7.32 -12.51 10.43
N GLY A 72 -7.77 -11.48 11.15
CA GLY A 72 -9.17 -11.07 11.20
C GLY A 72 -9.72 -10.52 9.87
N THR A 73 -10.76 -9.68 9.95
CA THR A 73 -11.64 -9.22 8.85
C THR A 73 -10.99 -8.58 7.61
N SER A 74 -9.67 -8.44 7.53
CA SER A 74 -8.99 -7.75 6.42
C SER A 74 -7.78 -8.51 5.89
N GLU A 75 -7.76 -9.84 5.99
CA GLU A 75 -6.75 -10.78 5.45
C GLU A 75 -5.33 -10.18 5.39
N HIS A 76 -4.55 -10.38 6.45
CA HIS A 76 -3.13 -10.02 6.50
C HIS A 76 -2.79 -8.52 6.35
N PRO A 77 -3.36 -7.63 7.17
CA PRO A 77 -2.95 -6.24 7.19
C PRO A 77 -1.46 -6.13 7.60
N GLY A 78 -0.75 -5.25 6.89
CA GLY A 78 0.64 -4.93 7.21
C GLY A 78 0.80 -4.28 8.59
N VAL A 79 2.04 -4.22 9.06
CA VAL A 79 2.43 -3.79 10.41
C VAL A 79 1.72 -2.51 10.88
N LEU A 80 1.66 -1.47 10.05
CA LEU A 80 1.05 -0.19 10.42
C LEU A 80 -0.45 -0.31 10.73
N LYS A 81 -1.19 -1.03 9.89
CA LYS A 81 -2.64 -1.23 10.04
C LYS A 81 -2.93 -2.10 11.27
N THR A 82 -2.18 -3.19 11.44
CA THR A 82 -2.31 -4.07 12.61
C THR A 82 -2.00 -3.30 13.90
N ARG A 83 -0.90 -2.55 13.95
CA ARG A 83 -0.50 -1.73 15.10
C ARG A 83 -1.58 -0.72 15.46
N LYS A 84 -2.14 -0.01 14.47
CA LYS A 84 -3.21 0.97 14.68
C LYS A 84 -4.43 0.34 15.37
N ARG A 85 -4.83 -0.86 14.95
CA ARG A 85 -5.96 -1.60 15.57
C ARG A 85 -5.63 -2.11 16.97
N VAL A 86 -4.44 -2.68 17.18
CA VAL A 86 -4.06 -3.20 18.50
C VAL A 86 -3.95 -2.06 19.53
N THR A 87 -3.26 -0.97 19.17
CA THR A 87 -3.03 0.19 20.07
C THR A 87 -4.29 0.97 20.42
N SER A 88 -5.39 0.84 19.66
CA SER A 88 -6.65 1.50 19.99
C SER A 88 -7.39 0.82 21.14
N MET A 89 -7.03 -0.43 21.49
CA MET A 89 -7.76 -1.23 22.48
C MET A 89 -6.86 -1.76 23.60
N PHE A 90 -5.60 -2.02 23.30
CA PHE A 90 -4.67 -2.67 24.19
C PHE A 90 -3.42 -1.83 24.45
N TYR A 91 -2.74 -2.12 25.56
CA TYR A 91 -1.44 -1.53 25.88
C TYR A 91 -0.53 -2.55 26.57
N TRP A 92 0.77 -2.47 26.28
CA TRP A 92 1.87 -3.05 27.03
C TRP A 92 3.20 -2.38 26.58
N PRO A 93 4.27 -2.39 27.39
CA PRO A 93 5.59 -1.94 26.95
C PRO A 93 6.10 -2.80 25.78
N GLY A 94 6.57 -2.18 24.69
CA GLY A 94 7.07 -2.90 23.51
C GLY A 94 5.99 -3.35 22.52
N LEU A 95 4.76 -2.85 22.62
CA LEU A 95 3.64 -3.24 21.75
C LEU A 95 3.93 -3.07 20.26
N ALA A 96 4.57 -1.97 19.87
CA ALA A 96 4.84 -1.70 18.47
C ALA A 96 5.84 -2.71 17.88
N GLU A 97 6.85 -3.07 18.66
CA GLU A 97 7.91 -4.02 18.34
C GLU A 97 7.33 -5.44 18.22
N ASP A 98 6.52 -5.85 19.20
CA ASP A 98 5.83 -7.14 19.18
C ASP A 98 4.89 -7.29 17.98
N VAL A 99 4.11 -6.26 17.67
CA VAL A 99 3.25 -6.26 16.48
C VAL A 99 4.09 -6.41 15.21
N ALA A 100 5.18 -5.67 15.10
CA ALA A 100 6.05 -5.72 13.93
C ALA A 100 6.69 -7.10 13.77
N ARG A 101 7.17 -7.71 14.86
CA ARG A 101 7.77 -9.05 14.87
C ARG A 101 6.77 -10.11 14.38
N VAL A 102 5.61 -10.21 15.04
CA VAL A 102 4.58 -11.21 14.71
C VAL A 102 4.09 -11.08 13.27
N VAL A 103 3.86 -9.85 12.78
CA VAL A 103 3.39 -9.64 11.40
C VAL A 103 4.48 -9.95 10.36
N ARG A 104 5.76 -9.70 10.66
CA ARG A 104 6.88 -10.02 9.75
C ARG A 104 7.14 -11.52 9.64
N GLU A 105 6.87 -12.28 10.68
CA GLU A 105 6.99 -13.74 10.71
C GLU A 105 5.87 -14.44 9.92
N CYS A 106 4.84 -13.71 9.49
CA CYS A 106 3.77 -14.29 8.69
C CYS A 106 4.27 -14.73 7.31
N LEU A 107 4.21 -16.05 7.04
CA LEU A 107 4.63 -16.65 5.77
C LEU A 107 3.81 -16.16 4.57
N ILE A 108 2.52 -15.90 4.76
CA ILE A 108 1.64 -15.39 3.71
C ILE A 108 2.08 -13.97 3.31
N CYS A 109 2.29 -13.08 4.30
CA CYS A 109 2.84 -11.76 4.04
C CYS A 109 4.25 -11.80 3.46
N ALA A 110 5.11 -12.70 3.94
CA ALA A 110 6.47 -12.82 3.43
C ALA A 110 6.50 -13.20 1.94
N ARG A 111 5.60 -14.09 1.51
CA ARG A 111 5.44 -14.50 0.10
C ARG A 111 4.81 -13.42 -0.78
N THR A 112 3.80 -12.70 -0.27
CA THR A 112 3.09 -11.66 -1.04
C THR A 112 3.76 -10.31 -1.03
N ARG A 113 4.74 -10.10 -0.13
CA ARG A 113 5.59 -8.92 -0.14
C ARG A 113 6.43 -8.96 -1.40
N THR A 114 5.88 -8.42 -2.49
CA THR A 114 6.66 -7.99 -3.63
C THR A 114 7.73 -7.10 -3.03
N ARG A 115 8.99 -7.55 -3.00
CA ARG A 115 10.09 -6.61 -2.87
C ARG A 115 9.76 -5.58 -3.93
N ALA A 116 9.52 -4.33 -3.54
CA ALA A 116 9.65 -3.25 -4.50
C ALA A 116 11.02 -3.52 -5.10
N ARG A 117 11.03 -4.08 -6.31
CA ARG A 117 12.24 -4.18 -7.09
C ARG A 117 12.54 -2.71 -7.22
N LEU A 118 13.45 -2.22 -6.38
CA LEU A 118 13.99 -0.91 -6.57
C LEU A 118 14.64 -1.06 -7.93
N THR A 119 13.89 -0.71 -8.97
CA THR A 119 14.38 -0.61 -10.33
C THR A 119 15.26 0.63 -10.28
N HIS A 120 16.40 0.51 -9.60
CA HIS A 120 17.49 1.47 -9.60
C HIS A 120 18.13 1.57 -11.00
N ASN A 121 17.64 0.77 -11.95
CA ASN A 121 18.02 0.77 -13.34
C ASN A 121 16.85 1.16 -14.27
N VAL A 122 15.93 2.04 -13.83
CA VAL A 122 15.23 2.84 -14.84
C VAL A 122 16.27 3.86 -15.29
N PRO A 123 16.71 3.85 -16.57
CA PRO A 123 17.54 4.93 -17.07
C PRO A 123 16.78 6.22 -16.79
N LYS A 124 17.34 7.09 -15.95
CA LYS A 124 16.86 8.46 -15.85
C LYS A 124 17.27 9.16 -17.14
N GLY A 125 16.59 8.86 -18.23
CA GLY A 125 16.59 9.72 -19.41
C GLY A 125 15.96 11.02 -18.95
N SER A 126 16.79 12.04 -18.72
CA SER A 126 16.30 13.40 -18.63
C SER A 126 15.84 13.77 -20.03
N LEU A 127 14.57 14.16 -20.19
CA LEU A 127 14.14 14.89 -21.38
C LEU A 127 14.78 16.27 -21.29
N GLU A 128 16.07 16.37 -21.63
CA GLU A 128 16.77 17.64 -21.55
C GLU A 128 16.18 18.60 -22.58
N ASN A 129 15.59 19.69 -22.09
CA ASN A 129 15.09 20.84 -22.85
C ASN A 129 14.30 20.48 -24.12
N PRO A 130 13.13 19.83 -24.02
CA PRO A 130 12.26 19.67 -25.17
C PRO A 130 11.87 21.05 -25.71
N SER A 131 12.02 21.26 -27.02
CA SER A 131 11.41 22.39 -27.72
C SER A 131 9.91 22.13 -27.92
N ALA A 132 9.12 23.17 -28.20
CA ALA A 132 7.71 23.00 -28.49
C ALA A 132 7.51 21.99 -29.64
N MET A 133 6.71 20.94 -29.39
CA MET A 133 6.49 19.79 -30.28
C MET A 133 7.74 18.91 -30.54
N GLY A 134 8.85 19.13 -29.84
CA GLY A 134 10.07 18.35 -29.97
C GLY A 134 10.03 17.00 -29.25
N THR A 135 9.19 16.86 -28.21
CA THR A 135 8.94 15.57 -27.55
C THR A 135 7.47 15.47 -27.18
N VAL A 136 6.78 14.49 -27.76
CA VAL A 136 5.35 14.25 -27.51
C VAL A 136 5.15 12.84 -26.97
N SER A 137 4.54 12.72 -25.80
CA SER A 137 4.02 11.44 -25.31
C SER A 137 2.66 11.14 -25.91
N LEU A 138 2.45 9.88 -26.28
CA LEU A 138 1.16 9.35 -26.73
C LEU A 138 0.72 8.24 -25.77
N ASP A 139 -0.52 8.33 -25.31
CA ASP A 139 -1.14 7.31 -24.48
C ASP A 139 -2.57 7.01 -24.95
N HIS A 140 -3.07 5.83 -24.65
CA HIS A 140 -4.46 5.47 -24.89
C HIS A 140 -5.15 5.08 -23.59
N VAL A 141 -6.41 5.49 -23.45
CA VAL A 141 -7.26 5.08 -22.34
C VAL A 141 -8.48 4.36 -22.92
N GLY A 142 -8.67 3.10 -22.55
CA GLY A 142 -9.82 2.31 -22.99
C GLY A 142 -9.61 0.80 -22.92
N PRO A 143 -10.61 0.02 -23.37
CA PRO A 143 -11.87 0.49 -23.95
C PRO A 143 -12.87 0.94 -22.89
N MET A 144 -13.58 2.03 -23.17
CA MET A 144 -14.76 2.47 -22.43
C MET A 144 -16.01 2.07 -23.21
N GLN A 145 -16.94 1.40 -22.55
CA GLN A 145 -18.20 0.99 -23.17
C GLN A 145 -19.24 2.10 -23.05
N LEU A 146 -19.71 2.60 -24.19
CA LEU A 146 -20.83 3.53 -24.28
C LEU A 146 -21.75 3.07 -25.41
N ASP A 147 -23.04 2.88 -25.08
CA ASP A 147 -24.07 2.38 -26.01
C ASP A 147 -23.71 1.07 -26.71
N GLY A 148 -23.07 0.16 -25.97
CA GLY A 148 -22.62 -1.14 -26.49
C GLY A 148 -21.44 -1.06 -27.47
N GLN A 149 -20.83 0.13 -27.63
CA GLN A 149 -19.66 0.35 -28.47
C GLN A 149 -18.42 0.66 -27.63
N ASN A 150 -17.27 0.13 -28.08
CA ASN A 150 -15.97 0.44 -27.49
C ASN A 150 -15.46 1.79 -27.98
N TRP A 151 -15.09 2.63 -27.03
CA TRP A 151 -14.44 3.92 -27.26
C TRP A 151 -13.09 3.99 -26.58
N TRP A 152 -12.19 4.73 -27.20
CA TRP A 152 -10.82 4.95 -26.75
C TRP A 152 -10.56 6.45 -26.73
N LEU A 153 -9.86 6.91 -25.71
CA LEU A 153 -9.33 8.26 -25.65
C LEU A 153 -7.83 8.18 -25.91
N LEU A 154 -7.39 8.67 -27.07
CA LEU A 154 -5.98 8.88 -27.36
C LEU A 154 -5.58 10.24 -26.80
N VAL A 155 -4.54 10.28 -25.98
CA VAL A 155 -4.00 11.51 -25.39
C VAL A 155 -2.60 11.74 -25.96
N ALA A 156 -2.38 12.93 -26.51
CA ALA A 156 -1.07 13.42 -26.89
C ALA A 156 -0.67 14.56 -25.95
N MET A 157 0.56 14.55 -25.44
CA MET A 157 1.10 15.57 -24.56
C MET A 157 2.47 16.02 -25.05
N ASP A 158 2.61 17.30 -25.37
CA ASP A 158 3.91 17.93 -25.59
C ASP A 158 4.61 18.20 -24.26
N HIS A 159 5.85 17.73 -24.10
CA HIS A 159 6.58 17.85 -22.83
C HIS A 159 7.15 19.24 -22.57
N ALA A 160 7.34 20.05 -23.61
CA ALA A 160 7.86 21.41 -23.48
C ALA A 160 6.80 22.41 -23.00
N THR A 161 5.63 22.37 -23.62
CA THR A 161 4.53 23.31 -23.35
C THR A 161 3.48 22.73 -22.40
N LEU A 162 3.54 21.43 -22.10
CA LEU A 162 2.47 20.68 -21.43
C LEU A 162 1.13 20.77 -22.17
N TYR A 163 1.15 21.10 -23.47
CA TYR A 163 -0.04 21.12 -24.30
C TYR A 163 -0.58 19.69 -24.47
N ILE A 164 -1.84 19.49 -24.08
CA ILE A 164 -2.51 18.18 -24.11
C ILE A 164 -3.65 18.21 -25.11
N ARG A 165 -3.72 17.19 -25.97
CA ARG A 165 -4.84 16.98 -26.88
C ARG A 165 -5.40 15.57 -26.74
N GLY A 166 -6.68 15.50 -26.40
CA GLY A 166 -7.47 14.27 -26.39
C GLY A 166 -8.21 14.05 -27.70
N LEU A 167 -8.24 12.81 -28.18
CA LEU A 167 -8.98 12.38 -29.37
C LEU A 167 -9.78 11.11 -29.05
N ILE A 168 -11.10 11.21 -29.17
CA ILE A 168 -11.98 10.06 -29.02
C ILE A 168 -11.99 9.26 -30.33
N ARG A 169 -11.84 7.94 -30.23
CA ARG A 169 -11.78 7.00 -31.36
C ARG A 169 -12.52 5.70 -31.03
N LYS A 170 -13.03 5.02 -32.07
CA LYS A 170 -13.62 3.67 -31.95
C LYS A 170 -12.60 2.53 -32.08
N THR A 171 -11.35 2.86 -32.39
CA THR A 171 -10.27 1.89 -32.63
C THR A 171 -8.94 2.42 -32.08
N THR A 172 -8.04 1.49 -31.74
CA THR A 172 -6.67 1.75 -31.28
C THR A 172 -5.66 1.92 -32.42
N VAL A 173 -6.03 1.58 -33.65
CA VAL A 173 -5.11 1.64 -34.80
C VAL A 173 -4.94 3.09 -35.25
N LEU A 174 -3.73 3.63 -35.05
CA LEU A 174 -3.29 4.86 -35.69
C LEU A 174 -2.81 4.54 -37.11
N ARG A 175 -3.56 4.94 -38.14
CA ARG A 175 -3.00 5.06 -39.49
C ARG A 175 -2.13 6.32 -39.52
N ALA A 176 -0.82 6.15 -39.53
CA ALA A 176 0.12 7.23 -39.73
C ALA A 176 -0.11 7.84 -41.12
N VAL A 177 -0.64 9.06 -41.18
CA VAL A 177 -0.63 9.85 -42.42
C VAL A 177 0.67 10.65 -42.39
N ALA A 178 1.73 10.06 -42.92
CA ALA A 178 2.96 10.78 -43.21
C ALA A 178 2.69 11.70 -44.42
N ARG A 179 2.37 12.97 -44.18
CA ARG A 179 2.58 13.99 -45.21
C ARG A 179 4.01 14.48 -45.04
N GLY A 180 4.88 14.03 -45.94
CA GLY A 180 6.28 14.42 -45.95
C GLY A 180 6.43 15.93 -46.10
N ASN A 181 7.24 16.52 -45.23
CA ASN A 181 7.77 17.86 -45.44
C ASN A 181 9.11 17.70 -46.15
N GLN A 182 9.10 17.80 -47.48
CA GLN A 182 10.32 18.00 -48.26
C GLN A 182 10.76 19.45 -48.07
N HIS A 183 11.77 19.69 -47.23
CA HIS A 183 12.53 20.94 -47.26
C HIS A 183 14.03 20.65 -47.20
N ASN A 184 14.60 20.56 -48.41
CA ASN A 184 15.79 21.27 -48.87
C ASN A 184 16.94 21.45 -47.86
N ASP A 185 17.85 20.46 -47.82
CA ASP A 185 19.25 20.69 -47.46
C ASP A 185 20.07 20.84 -48.74
N ARG A 186 20.40 22.08 -49.09
CA ARG A 186 21.54 22.42 -49.95
C ARG A 186 22.77 22.48 -49.06
N GLY A 187 23.85 21.83 -49.49
CA GLY A 187 25.21 22.17 -49.06
C GLY A 187 25.91 21.06 -48.29
N ALA A 188 26.51 20.13 -49.02
CA ALA A 188 27.72 19.44 -48.57
C ALA A 188 28.63 19.25 -49.78
N GLU A 189 29.54 20.20 -49.88
CA GLU A 189 30.82 20.23 -50.60
C GLU A 189 31.43 18.83 -50.86
N GLU A 190 31.47 18.41 -52.13
CA GLU A 190 32.25 17.26 -52.56
C GLU A 190 33.69 17.72 -52.82
N THR A 191 34.60 17.35 -51.92
CA THR A 191 36.04 17.44 -52.15
C THR A 191 36.48 16.36 -53.13
N GLU A 192 36.98 16.76 -54.30
CA GLU A 192 37.65 15.87 -55.24
C GLU A 192 38.95 15.29 -54.65
N PRO A 193 39.27 14.01 -54.89
CA PRO A 193 40.65 13.53 -54.78
C PRO A 193 41.32 13.58 -56.15
N GLY A 194 42.36 14.43 -56.23
CA GLY A 194 43.28 14.49 -57.36
C GLY A 194 43.97 13.16 -57.63
N GLY A 195 44.20 12.89 -58.92
CA GLY A 195 44.87 11.70 -59.41
C GLY A 195 46.39 11.69 -59.23
N THR A 196 46.95 10.50 -59.51
CA THR A 196 48.33 10.07 -59.86
C THR A 196 48.58 8.72 -59.15
N ASN A 197 49.07 7.62 -59.74
CA ASN A 197 49.78 7.35 -60.99
C ASN A 197 49.50 5.91 -61.45
N ALA A 198 49.43 5.70 -62.78
CA ALA A 198 50.23 4.73 -63.54
C ALA A 198 50.17 5.11 -65.02
#